data_AF-A0A0H3GNS3-F1
#
_entry.id   AF-A0A0H3GNS3-F1
#
_cell.length_a   1.000
_cell.length_b   1.000
_cell.length_c   1.000
_cell.angle_alpha   90.00
_cell.angle_beta   90.00
_cell.angle_gamma   90.00
#
_symmetry.space_group_name_H-M   'P 1'
#
loop_
_entity.id
_entity.type
_entity.pdbx_description
1 polymer ?
#
loop_
_entity_poly.entity_id
_entity_poly.type
_entity_poly.pdbx_seq_one_letter_code
_entity_poly.pdbx_strand_id
1 'polypeptide(L)'
;MSEITETHAAWVPPPFPPQGRLPGRALQVGQNCHQQNSDERRYHQELCLAAGRRVDPPCCKTLHISLFFDGTGNNLNHDFFIANPKHPTNIARLFRATIGTGTAGGVPSDGQSELFDDDAEGDGKYFKFYMPGVGTPFPEVNDPDYSTMGLVGAVKGEDRINWALLRIIDVLMFSATKKWLTTTESRRSLKEMSTSWNRLWFGGSHNRYEEFTRLLNDLASDLKPLIIQPEPGKPKLTGIKLYVYGFSRGAAAARTFVRWLSELLPPPAAEGEKPPQCLQTGGMRLPVSVEFLGLLDTVASVGVAHVVPVADGHMSWADGTMELPDDETYGGLIKKMCSSGLRA
;
A
#
# COMPACT_ATOMS: atom_id res chain seq x y z
N MET A 1 24.62 5.70 -13.56
CA MET A 1 23.83 6.93 -13.75
C MET A 1 22.85 6.63 -14.87
N SER A 2 21.64 6.21 -14.51
CA SER A 2 20.50 6.11 -15.42
C SER A 2 20.14 7.53 -15.87
N GLU A 3 20.01 7.71 -17.18
CA GLU A 3 19.67 8.97 -17.81
C GLU A 3 18.19 9.27 -17.52
N ILE A 4 17.87 10.45 -16.97
CA ILE A 4 16.47 10.86 -16.77
C ILE A 4 15.87 11.14 -18.15
N THR A 5 15.28 10.12 -18.77
CA THR A 5 14.79 10.18 -20.16
C THR A 5 13.41 10.85 -20.29
N GLU A 6 12.64 10.98 -19.21
CA GLU A 6 11.37 11.71 -19.22
C GLU A 6 11.25 12.71 -18.05
N THR A 7 11.45 14.00 -18.34
CA THR A 7 11.10 15.07 -17.41
C THR A 7 9.58 15.34 -17.45
N HIS A 8 8.78 14.59 -16.68
CA HIS A 8 7.37 14.98 -16.50
C HIS A 8 7.28 16.42 -15.97
N ALA A 9 6.64 17.33 -16.71
CA ALA A 9 6.62 18.73 -16.33
C ALA A 9 6.06 18.93 -14.90
N ALA A 10 6.74 19.78 -14.12
CA ALA A 10 6.20 20.30 -12.87
C ALA A 10 5.24 21.44 -13.21
N TRP A 11 4.00 21.36 -12.74
CA TRP A 11 2.97 22.35 -13.00
C TRP A 11 2.60 23.09 -11.72
N VAL A 12 2.24 24.37 -11.85
CA VAL A 12 1.53 25.06 -10.76
C VAL A 12 0.18 24.38 -10.52
N PRO A 13 -0.36 24.38 -9.28
CA PRO A 13 -1.67 23.80 -9.01
C PRO A 13 -2.74 24.40 -9.95
N PRO A 14 -3.57 23.58 -10.60
CA PRO A 14 -4.60 24.07 -11.49
C PRO A 14 -5.65 24.88 -10.70
N PRO A 15 -6.27 25.92 -11.29
CA PRO A 15 -7.32 26.69 -10.64
C PRO A 15 -8.40 25.79 -10.02
N PHE A 16 -8.85 26.11 -8.81
CA PHE A 16 -9.91 25.36 -8.15
C PHE A 16 -11.27 25.74 -8.78
N PRO A 17 -12.01 24.77 -9.35
CA PRO A 17 -13.28 25.07 -10.01
C PRO A 17 -14.34 25.50 -8.98
N PRO A 18 -15.20 26.50 -9.27
CA PRO A 18 -16.23 26.98 -8.34
C PRO A 18 -17.18 25.88 -7.83
N GLN A 19 -17.48 24.90 -8.67
CA GLN A 19 -18.33 23.75 -8.34
C GLN A 19 -17.63 22.66 -7.49
N GLY A 20 -16.34 22.80 -7.20
CA GLY A 20 -15.53 21.79 -6.55
C GLY A 20 -15.11 20.64 -7.49
N ARG A 21 -14.43 19.64 -6.93
CA ARG A 21 -13.88 18.48 -7.67
C ARG A 21 -14.53 17.13 -7.34
N LEU A 22 -15.50 17.11 -6.43
CA LEU A 22 -16.26 15.88 -6.15
C LEU A 22 -17.11 15.49 -7.37
N PRO A 23 -17.30 14.19 -7.63
CA PRO A 23 -18.06 13.74 -8.80
C PRO A 23 -19.50 14.26 -8.72
N GLY A 24 -19.91 15.03 -9.74
CA GLY A 24 -21.24 15.62 -9.81
C GLY A 24 -22.18 14.93 -10.80
N ARG A 25 -21.69 13.90 -11.51
CA ARG A 25 -22.44 13.19 -12.58
C ARG A 25 -22.29 11.69 -12.44
N ALA A 26 -23.40 10.96 -12.61
CA ALA A 26 -23.42 9.49 -12.60
C ALA A 26 -22.43 8.88 -13.60
N LEU A 27 -22.19 9.52 -14.75
CA LEU A 27 -21.20 9.08 -15.74
C LEU A 27 -19.78 9.01 -15.16
N GLN A 28 -19.36 9.97 -14.33
CA GLN A 28 -18.02 9.98 -13.72
C GLN A 28 -17.86 8.82 -12.73
N VAL A 29 -18.92 8.53 -11.96
CA VAL A 29 -18.97 7.36 -11.06
C VAL A 29 -18.90 6.07 -11.87
N GLY A 30 -19.70 5.94 -12.94
CA GLY A 30 -19.68 4.78 -13.83
C GLY A 30 -18.33 4.53 -14.49
N GLN A 31 -17.61 5.58 -14.88
CA GLN A 31 -16.25 5.48 -15.41
C GLN A 31 -15.24 4.99 -14.34
N ASN A 32 -15.39 5.44 -13.10
CA ASN A 32 -14.57 4.95 -11.99
C ASN A 32 -14.83 3.47 -11.71
N CYS A 33 -16.10 3.05 -11.60
CA CYS A 33 -16.48 1.64 -11.45
C CYS A 33 -15.97 0.78 -12.63
N HIS A 34 -16.03 1.33 -13.84
CA HIS A 34 -15.43 0.68 -15.01
C HIS A 34 -13.92 0.50 -14.79
N GLN A 35 -13.16 1.53 -14.41
CA GLN A 35 -11.73 1.38 -14.18
C GLN A 35 -11.39 0.36 -13.07
N GLN A 36 -12.17 0.34 -11.98
CA GLN A 36 -11.98 -0.62 -10.90
C GLN A 36 -12.06 -2.07 -11.42
N ASN A 37 -13.12 -2.40 -12.17
CA ASN A 37 -13.38 -3.75 -12.68
C ASN A 37 -12.57 -4.11 -13.95
N SER A 38 -11.50 -3.37 -14.30
CA SER A 38 -10.78 -3.57 -15.56
C SER A 38 -10.17 -4.97 -15.71
N ASP A 39 -9.65 -5.55 -14.62
CA ASP A 39 -8.96 -6.84 -14.67
C ASP A 39 -9.95 -8.00 -14.73
N GLU A 40 -11.10 -7.87 -14.06
CA GLU A 40 -12.23 -8.81 -14.19
C GLU A 40 -12.76 -8.84 -15.63
N ARG A 41 -12.90 -7.66 -16.27
CA ARG A 41 -13.28 -7.58 -17.68
C ARG A 41 -12.20 -8.13 -18.62
N ARG A 42 -10.92 -7.87 -18.34
CA ARG A 42 -9.81 -8.45 -19.11
C ARG A 42 -9.86 -9.98 -19.04
N TYR A 43 -10.04 -10.53 -17.85
CA TYR A 43 -10.19 -11.96 -17.65
C TYR A 43 -11.40 -12.54 -18.40
N HIS A 44 -12.55 -11.89 -18.33
CA HIS A 44 -13.73 -12.29 -19.10
C HIS A 44 -13.48 -12.27 -20.62
N GLN A 45 -12.77 -11.27 -21.11
CA GLN A 45 -12.38 -11.17 -22.51
C GLN A 45 -11.43 -12.31 -22.92
N GLU A 46 -10.45 -12.67 -22.08
CA GLU A 46 -9.54 -13.80 -22.31
C GLU A 46 -10.32 -15.12 -22.42
N LEU A 47 -11.31 -15.35 -21.56
CA LEU A 47 -12.19 -16.53 -21.65
C LEU A 47 -13.02 -16.54 -22.93
N CYS A 48 -13.56 -15.39 -23.34
CA CYS A 48 -14.33 -15.29 -24.58
C CYS A 48 -13.46 -15.60 -25.82
N LEU A 49 -12.22 -15.08 -25.83
CA LEU A 49 -11.26 -15.34 -26.91
C LEU A 49 -10.88 -16.82 -26.96
N ALA A 50 -10.59 -17.43 -25.80
CA ALA A 50 -10.26 -18.86 -25.72
C ALA A 50 -11.41 -19.76 -26.17
N ALA A 51 -12.66 -19.37 -25.92
CA ALA A 51 -13.85 -20.12 -26.33
C ALA A 51 -14.29 -19.85 -27.79
N GLY A 52 -13.70 -18.86 -28.47
CA GLY A 52 -14.13 -18.41 -29.80
C GLY A 52 -15.55 -17.82 -29.85
N ARG A 53 -16.14 -17.50 -28.70
CA ARG A 53 -17.50 -16.95 -28.55
C ARG A 53 -17.62 -16.18 -27.24
N ARG A 54 -18.64 -15.35 -27.12
CA ARG A 54 -18.98 -14.74 -25.82
C ARG A 54 -19.45 -15.84 -24.85
N VAL A 55 -18.79 -15.91 -23.70
CA VAL A 55 -19.17 -16.79 -22.58
C VAL A 55 -19.82 -15.98 -21.46
N ASP A 56 -20.49 -16.66 -20.54
CA ASP A 56 -21.04 -16.01 -19.36
C ASP A 56 -19.93 -15.40 -18.50
N PRO A 57 -20.15 -14.23 -17.88
CA PRO A 57 -19.17 -13.62 -16.98
C PRO A 57 -18.76 -14.60 -15.87
N PRO A 58 -17.46 -14.86 -15.66
CA PRO A 58 -17.01 -15.75 -14.60
C PRO A 58 -17.23 -15.11 -13.21
N CYS A 59 -17.41 -15.95 -12.19
CA CYS A 59 -17.28 -15.51 -10.80
C CYS A 59 -15.80 -15.16 -10.56
N CYS A 60 -15.46 -13.88 -10.54
CA CYS A 60 -14.10 -13.41 -10.35
C CYS A 60 -14.07 -12.08 -9.57
N LYS A 61 -12.94 -11.81 -8.94
CA LYS A 61 -12.72 -10.56 -8.22
C LYS A 61 -11.29 -10.07 -8.30
N THR A 62 -11.12 -8.75 -8.36
CA THR A 62 -9.86 -8.05 -8.11
C THR A 62 -9.85 -7.52 -6.68
N LEU A 63 -8.74 -7.64 -5.95
CA LEU A 63 -8.61 -7.07 -4.62
C LEU A 63 -8.10 -5.63 -4.72
N HIS A 64 -8.82 -4.68 -4.15
CA HIS A 64 -8.49 -3.27 -4.13
C HIS A 64 -8.05 -2.88 -2.72
N ILE A 65 -6.79 -2.51 -2.54
CA ILE A 65 -6.21 -2.19 -1.23
C ILE A 65 -5.74 -0.73 -1.21
N SER A 66 -6.33 0.07 -0.35
CA SER A 66 -5.97 1.47 -0.16
C SER A 66 -5.14 1.66 1.10
N LEU A 67 -3.98 2.30 0.98
CA LEU A 67 -3.00 2.48 2.06
C LEU A 67 -2.78 3.97 2.31
N PHE A 68 -2.94 4.42 3.56
CA PHE A 68 -2.91 5.84 3.93
C PHE A 68 -1.84 6.08 5.00
N PHE A 69 -0.70 6.67 4.62
CA PHE A 69 0.41 7.00 5.51
C PHE A 69 0.33 8.47 5.95
N ASP A 70 0.00 8.73 7.22
CA ASP A 70 -0.15 10.10 7.70
C ASP A 70 1.18 10.79 8.03
N GLY A 71 1.13 12.12 8.15
CA GLY A 71 2.29 12.96 8.43
C GLY A 71 2.79 12.86 9.88
N THR A 72 4.04 13.28 10.13
CA THR A 72 4.63 13.31 11.47
C THR A 72 3.70 13.98 12.48
N GLY A 73 3.47 13.35 13.63
CA GLY A 73 2.64 13.94 14.67
C GLY A 73 1.14 13.93 14.37
N ASN A 74 0.70 13.34 13.25
CA ASN A 74 -0.71 13.22 12.89
C ASN A 74 -1.26 11.83 13.20
N ASN A 75 -2.47 11.78 13.75
CA ASN A 75 -3.11 10.54 14.17
C ASN A 75 -4.63 10.68 14.05
N LEU A 76 -5.26 9.84 13.22
CA LEU A 76 -6.71 9.92 12.97
C LEU A 76 -7.52 9.83 14.26
N ASN A 77 -7.13 8.97 15.21
CA ASN A 77 -7.87 8.83 16.45
C ASN A 77 -7.91 10.15 17.22
N HIS A 78 -6.73 10.72 17.45
CA HIS A 78 -6.59 12.00 18.15
C HIS A 78 -7.22 13.15 17.36
N ASP A 79 -6.80 13.35 16.11
CA ASP A 79 -7.10 14.55 15.32
C ASP A 79 -8.57 14.63 14.89
N PHE A 80 -9.28 13.50 14.83
CA PHE A 80 -10.68 13.42 14.41
C PHE A 80 -11.67 13.19 15.56
N PHE A 81 -11.34 12.37 16.57
CA PHE A 81 -12.27 12.04 17.65
C PHE A 81 -12.02 12.83 18.94
N ILE A 82 -10.77 13.20 19.24
CA ILE A 82 -10.38 13.76 20.54
C ILE A 82 -10.10 15.27 20.48
N ALA A 83 -9.37 15.73 19.47
CA ALA A 83 -8.88 17.10 19.37
C ALA A 83 -10.01 18.14 19.25
N ASN A 84 -9.80 19.31 19.85
CA ASN A 84 -10.70 20.45 19.76
C ASN A 84 -9.92 21.77 19.55
N PRO A 85 -10.01 22.41 18.37
CA PRO A 85 -10.80 22.02 17.20
C PRO A 85 -10.26 20.74 16.55
N LYS A 86 -11.14 19.96 15.91
CA LYS A 86 -10.73 18.80 15.12
C LYS A 86 -9.86 19.25 13.94
N HIS A 87 -8.78 18.53 13.68
CA HIS A 87 -7.79 18.91 12.66
C HIS A 87 -7.23 17.72 11.88
N PRO A 88 -8.09 16.84 11.30
CA PRO A 88 -7.62 15.70 10.51
C PRO A 88 -6.89 16.17 9.26
N THR A 89 -5.79 15.50 8.91
CA THR A 89 -5.04 15.73 7.67
C THR A 89 -5.85 15.34 6.43
N ASN A 90 -5.36 15.72 5.24
CA ASN A 90 -5.95 15.25 4.00
C ASN A 90 -5.85 13.72 3.83
N ILE A 91 -4.84 13.07 4.42
CA ILE A 91 -4.71 11.61 4.41
C ILE A 91 -5.84 10.97 5.22
N ALA A 92 -6.08 11.43 6.44
CA ALA A 92 -7.19 10.97 7.27
C ALA A 92 -8.56 11.23 6.60
N ARG A 93 -8.72 12.38 5.93
CA ARG A 93 -9.95 12.70 5.17
C ARG A 93 -10.16 11.76 3.97
N LEU A 94 -9.11 11.46 3.20
CA LEU A 94 -9.18 10.53 2.07
C LEU A 94 -9.48 9.10 2.55
N PHE A 95 -8.85 8.64 3.63
CA PHE A 95 -9.13 7.33 4.24
C PHE A 95 -10.61 7.19 4.62
N ARG A 96 -11.18 8.21 5.28
CA ARG A 96 -12.59 8.21 5.66
C ARG A 96 -13.54 8.22 4.45
N ALA A 97 -13.16 8.88 3.36
CA ALA A 97 -13.95 8.93 2.14
C ALA A 97 -13.78 7.69 1.22
N THR A 98 -12.83 6.81 1.53
CA THR A 98 -12.52 5.63 0.71
C THR A 98 -13.39 4.46 1.11
N ILE A 99 -13.86 3.70 0.12
CA ILE A 99 -14.63 2.49 0.37
C ILE A 99 -13.74 1.33 0.86
N GLY A 100 -14.31 0.45 1.70
CA GLY A 100 -13.73 -0.83 2.07
C GLY A 100 -13.65 -1.08 3.56
N THR A 101 -13.35 -2.34 3.88
CA THR A 101 -13.09 -2.84 5.24
C THR A 101 -11.59 -2.85 5.55
N GLY A 102 -11.20 -3.00 6.81
CA GLY A 102 -9.78 -3.13 7.17
C GLY A 102 -9.48 -2.70 8.60
N THR A 103 -8.41 -1.93 8.77
CA THR A 103 -7.93 -1.52 10.11
C THR A 103 -7.36 -0.12 10.08
N ALA A 104 -7.74 0.68 11.07
CA ALA A 104 -7.23 2.03 11.25
C ALA A 104 -6.26 2.02 12.41
N GLY A 105 -4.97 2.07 12.10
CA GLY A 105 -3.92 1.97 13.10
C GLY A 105 -4.02 3.07 14.15
N GLY A 106 -3.87 2.70 15.42
CA GLY A 106 -3.98 3.64 16.55
C GLY A 106 -5.41 4.03 16.91
N VAL A 107 -6.43 3.48 16.24
CA VAL A 107 -7.85 3.67 16.61
C VAL A 107 -8.31 2.50 17.48
N PRO A 108 -8.81 2.75 18.70
CA PRO A 108 -9.43 1.73 19.55
C PRO A 108 -10.52 0.92 18.84
N SER A 109 -10.68 -0.35 19.20
CA SER A 109 -11.57 -1.28 18.48
C SER A 109 -13.04 -0.83 18.44
N ASP A 110 -13.51 -0.15 19.48
CA ASP A 110 -14.84 0.46 19.57
C ASP A 110 -15.02 1.66 18.61
N GLY A 111 -13.95 2.39 18.31
CA GLY A 111 -13.96 3.49 17.34
C GLY A 111 -13.78 3.06 15.88
N GLN A 112 -13.41 1.78 15.63
CA GLN A 112 -13.13 1.30 14.28
C GLN A 112 -14.39 1.07 13.44
N SER A 113 -15.52 0.67 14.03
CA SER A 113 -16.74 0.34 13.27
C SER A 113 -17.29 1.52 12.45
N GLU A 114 -17.07 2.75 12.89
CA GLU A 114 -17.53 3.96 12.17
C GLU A 114 -16.63 4.34 10.97
N LEU A 115 -15.49 3.66 10.81
CA LEU A 115 -14.49 3.99 9.80
C LEU A 115 -14.54 3.10 8.57
N PHE A 116 -15.31 2.00 8.57
CA PHE A 116 -15.30 0.98 7.52
C PHE A 116 -16.70 0.72 6.98
N ASP A 117 -16.76 0.29 5.72
CA ASP A 117 -18.00 -0.23 5.13
C ASP A 117 -18.15 -1.72 5.47
N ASP A 118 -19.39 -2.21 5.50
CA ASP A 118 -19.67 -3.62 5.67
C ASP A 118 -19.06 -4.43 4.52
N ASP A 119 -18.37 -5.52 4.86
CA ASP A 119 -17.66 -6.38 3.90
C ASP A 119 -18.62 -7.04 2.88
N ALA A 120 -19.89 -7.15 3.22
CA ALA A 120 -20.97 -7.59 2.32
C ALA A 120 -21.29 -6.57 1.21
N GLU A 121 -21.19 -5.27 1.47
CA GLU A 121 -21.55 -4.22 0.49
C GLU A 121 -20.55 -4.14 -0.68
N GLY A 122 -19.31 -4.60 -0.46
CA GLY A 122 -18.22 -4.52 -1.44
C GLY A 122 -17.83 -5.84 -2.11
N ASP A 123 -18.65 -6.91 -2.02
CA ASP A 123 -18.34 -8.27 -2.50
C ASP A 123 -16.98 -8.80 -1.97
N GLY A 124 -16.55 -8.31 -0.80
CA GLY A 124 -15.22 -8.58 -0.23
C GLY A 124 -14.05 -8.23 -1.16
N LYS A 125 -14.16 -7.15 -1.95
CA LYS A 125 -13.14 -6.69 -2.89
C LYS A 125 -12.35 -5.47 -2.41
N TYR A 126 -12.95 -4.62 -1.59
CA TYR A 126 -12.38 -3.32 -1.21
C TYR A 126 -11.86 -3.31 0.22
N PHE A 127 -10.59 -2.92 0.37
CA PHE A 127 -9.88 -2.88 1.63
C PHE A 127 -9.18 -1.54 1.81
N LYS A 128 -9.12 -1.04 3.04
CA LYS A 128 -8.42 0.20 3.37
C LYS A 128 -7.72 0.14 4.72
N PHE A 129 -6.53 0.71 4.79
CA PHE A 129 -5.71 0.73 6.00
C PHE A 129 -5.10 2.11 6.24
N TYR A 130 -5.19 2.56 7.48
CA TYR A 130 -4.62 3.83 7.92
C TYR A 130 -3.41 3.58 8.82
N MET A 131 -2.29 4.23 8.50
CA MET A 131 -1.06 4.19 9.27
C MET A 131 -0.84 5.59 9.88
N PRO A 132 -0.93 5.74 11.21
CA PRO A 132 -0.71 7.01 11.87
C PRO A 132 0.74 7.46 11.70
N GLY A 133 0.95 8.77 11.79
CA GLY A 133 2.25 9.41 11.69
C GLY A 133 3.25 8.94 12.74
N VAL A 134 4.54 8.95 12.38
CA VAL A 134 5.62 8.75 13.35
C VAL A 134 5.54 9.81 14.47
N GLY A 135 5.87 9.37 15.69
CA GLY A 135 5.77 10.18 16.90
C GLY A 135 4.37 10.23 17.53
N THR A 136 3.39 9.49 17.00
CA THR A 136 2.06 9.32 17.57
C THR A 136 1.77 7.84 17.89
N PRO A 137 0.82 7.55 18.80
CA PRO A 137 0.44 6.19 19.15
C PRO A 137 0.04 5.32 17.95
N PHE A 138 0.71 4.18 17.82
CA PHE A 138 0.36 3.05 16.97
C PHE A 138 0.62 1.72 17.70
N PRO A 139 -0.28 1.32 18.63
CA PRO A 139 -0.09 0.13 19.46
C PRO A 139 0.16 -1.15 18.64
N GLU A 140 -0.46 -1.30 17.47
CA GLU A 140 -0.34 -2.47 16.60
C GLU A 140 1.12 -2.77 16.19
N VAL A 141 2.00 -1.76 16.14
CA VAL A 141 3.44 -1.88 15.85
C VAL A 141 4.33 -1.78 17.11
N ASN A 142 3.76 -1.96 18.29
CA ASN A 142 4.41 -1.74 19.60
C ASN A 142 4.96 -0.32 19.77
N ASP A 143 4.17 0.70 19.37
CA ASP A 143 4.47 2.11 19.56
C ASP A 143 3.30 2.79 20.32
N PRO A 144 3.11 2.53 21.62
CA PRO A 144 1.86 2.87 22.31
C PRO A 144 1.68 4.37 22.60
N ASP A 145 2.73 5.17 22.58
CA ASP A 145 2.76 6.52 23.13
C ASP A 145 3.24 7.57 22.13
N TYR A 146 2.93 8.84 22.42
CA TYR A 146 3.62 9.94 21.75
C TYR A 146 5.11 9.93 22.11
N SER A 147 5.96 10.14 21.10
CA SER A 147 7.41 9.99 21.26
C SER A 147 8.17 11.10 20.56
N THR A 148 8.99 11.85 21.32
CA THR A 148 9.92 12.84 20.76
C THR A 148 10.90 12.20 19.78
N MET A 149 11.37 10.99 20.06
CA MET A 149 12.24 10.25 19.14
C MET A 149 11.51 9.86 17.85
N GLY A 150 10.22 9.51 17.93
CA GLY A 150 9.38 9.31 16.75
C GLY A 150 9.16 10.61 15.97
N LEU A 151 8.93 11.74 16.65
CA LEU A 151 8.74 13.05 16.02
C LEU A 151 10.02 13.59 15.35
N VAL A 152 11.19 13.42 15.96
CA VAL A 152 12.45 14.02 15.49
C VAL A 152 13.25 13.06 14.60
N GLY A 153 13.36 11.80 15.03
CA GLY A 153 14.15 10.77 14.35
C GLY A 153 13.35 9.85 13.46
N ALA A 154 12.01 10.00 13.40
CA ALA A 154 11.12 9.07 12.69
C ALA A 154 11.31 7.60 13.09
N VAL A 155 11.66 7.39 14.36
CA VAL A 155 11.69 6.07 15.00
C VAL A 155 10.31 5.42 14.82
N LYS A 156 10.29 4.10 14.56
CA LYS A 156 9.11 3.32 14.18
C LYS A 156 8.52 3.61 12.78
N GLY A 157 9.25 4.31 11.91
CA GLY A 157 8.89 4.44 10.49
C GLY A 157 9.00 3.13 9.72
N GLU A 158 10.09 2.36 9.91
CA GLU A 158 10.24 1.02 9.31
C GLU A 158 9.09 0.09 9.71
N ASP A 159 8.72 0.04 10.99
CA ASP A 159 7.61 -0.81 11.47
C ASP A 159 6.28 -0.44 10.81
N ARG A 160 6.00 0.86 10.62
CA ARG A 160 4.79 1.35 9.91
C ARG A 160 4.75 0.90 8.45
N ILE A 161 5.90 0.92 7.76
CA ILE A 161 6.00 0.49 6.36
C ILE A 161 5.88 -1.04 6.25
N ASN A 162 6.55 -1.79 7.13
CA ASN A 162 6.43 -3.24 7.22
C ASN A 162 5.00 -3.67 7.55
N TRP A 163 4.31 -2.94 8.43
CA TRP A 163 2.91 -3.20 8.76
C TRP A 163 2.01 -3.03 7.53
N ALA A 164 2.26 -2.00 6.72
CA ALA A 164 1.55 -1.79 5.45
C ALA A 164 1.81 -2.92 4.44
N LEU A 165 3.03 -3.46 4.36
CA LEU A 165 3.32 -4.66 3.57
C LEU A 165 2.50 -5.86 4.07
N LEU A 166 2.46 -6.09 5.39
CA LEU A 166 1.66 -7.16 5.99
C LEU A 166 0.15 -7.01 5.71
N ARG A 167 -0.36 -5.80 5.47
CA ARG A 167 -1.78 -5.62 5.05
C ARG A 167 -2.10 -6.32 3.73
N ILE A 168 -1.12 -6.52 2.84
CA ILE A 168 -1.30 -7.33 1.63
C ILE A 168 -1.53 -8.81 2.00
N ILE A 169 -0.75 -9.34 2.95
CA ILE A 169 -0.93 -10.71 3.48
C ILE A 169 -2.29 -10.85 4.16
N ASP A 170 -2.68 -9.87 4.97
CA ASP A 170 -3.99 -9.86 5.65
C ASP A 170 -5.15 -9.96 4.66
N VAL A 171 -5.13 -9.17 3.60
CA VAL A 171 -6.19 -9.19 2.57
C VAL A 171 -6.23 -10.53 1.82
N LEU A 172 -5.08 -11.14 1.57
CA LEU A 172 -4.98 -12.47 0.95
C LEU A 172 -5.52 -13.56 1.89
N MET A 173 -5.12 -13.53 3.16
CA MET A 173 -5.59 -14.45 4.20
C MET A 173 -7.10 -14.31 4.39
N PHE A 174 -7.63 -13.10 4.53
CA PHE A 174 -9.05 -12.86 4.66
C PHE A 174 -9.83 -13.34 3.43
N SER A 175 -9.29 -13.12 2.24
CA SER A 175 -9.90 -13.57 0.99
C SER A 175 -9.96 -15.09 0.88
N ALA A 176 -8.96 -15.80 1.41
CA ALA A 176 -8.87 -17.26 1.35
C ALA A 176 -9.61 -17.96 2.50
N THR A 177 -9.54 -17.43 3.72
CA THR A 177 -9.96 -18.14 4.94
C THR A 177 -10.99 -17.39 5.79
N LYS A 178 -11.36 -16.16 5.43
CA LYS A 178 -12.20 -15.25 6.25
C LYS A 178 -11.62 -14.95 7.64
N LYS A 179 -10.30 -15.03 7.77
CA LYS A 179 -9.56 -14.69 9.00
C LYS A 179 -8.52 -13.62 8.68
N TRP A 180 -8.16 -12.85 9.70
CA TRP A 180 -7.11 -11.83 9.66
C TRP A 180 -5.90 -12.31 10.47
N LEU A 181 -4.70 -11.77 10.21
CA LEU A 181 -3.60 -11.92 11.16
C LEU A 181 -4.01 -11.24 12.47
N THR A 182 -3.80 -11.92 13.58
CA THR A 182 -3.94 -11.31 14.89
C THR A 182 -2.84 -10.27 15.10
N THR A 183 -3.07 -9.30 15.98
CA THR A 183 -2.05 -8.31 16.36
C THR A 183 -0.77 -8.98 16.86
N THR A 184 -0.88 -10.12 17.55
CA THR A 184 0.27 -10.91 18.03
C THR A 184 1.08 -11.51 16.89
N GLU A 185 0.41 -12.08 15.89
CA GLU A 185 1.08 -12.63 14.69
C GLU A 185 1.72 -11.51 13.87
N SER A 186 0.99 -10.42 13.63
CA SER A 186 1.51 -9.24 12.91
C SER A 186 2.76 -8.68 13.60
N ARG A 187 2.75 -8.50 14.93
CA ARG A 187 3.93 -8.04 15.69
C ARG A 187 5.11 -9.00 15.63
N ARG A 188 4.86 -10.31 15.58
CA ARG A 188 5.92 -11.31 15.38
C ARG A 188 6.57 -11.11 14.01
N SER A 189 5.77 -11.04 12.94
CA SER A 189 6.27 -10.82 11.59
C SER A 189 6.99 -9.48 11.44
N LEU A 190 6.50 -8.40 12.07
CA LEU A 190 7.19 -7.12 12.09
C LEU A 190 8.61 -7.22 12.67
N LYS A 191 8.78 -8.00 13.74
CA LYS A 191 10.10 -8.25 14.34
C LYS A 191 11.01 -9.01 13.39
N GLU A 192 10.49 -10.03 12.69
CA GLU A 192 11.27 -10.79 11.71
C GLU A 192 11.62 -9.96 10.47
N MET A 193 10.76 -9.01 10.07
CA MET A 193 11.00 -8.07 8.96
C MET A 193 11.94 -6.91 9.31
N SER A 194 12.18 -6.66 10.61
CA SER A 194 13.00 -5.55 11.10
C SER A 194 14.45 -5.65 10.62
N THR A 195 15.03 -4.51 10.22
CA THR A 195 16.48 -4.43 10.03
C THR A 195 17.16 -4.62 11.38
N SER A 196 17.91 -5.72 11.53
CA SER A 196 18.57 -6.06 12.79
C SER A 196 20.07 -6.19 12.57
N TRP A 197 20.85 -5.43 13.34
CA TRP A 197 22.32 -5.42 13.28
C TRP A 197 22.95 -6.78 13.62
N ASN A 198 22.20 -7.67 14.29
CA ASN A 198 22.64 -9.01 14.66
C ASN A 198 22.65 -10.01 13.48
N ARG A 199 21.99 -9.71 12.35
CA ARG A 199 22.11 -10.47 11.10
C ARG A 199 23.18 -9.80 10.23
N LEU A 200 24.44 -9.86 10.66
CA LEU A 200 25.62 -9.14 10.10
C LEU A 200 25.85 -9.27 8.57
N TRP A 201 25.11 -10.13 7.87
CA TRP A 201 25.27 -10.41 6.45
C TRP A 201 24.00 -10.17 5.62
N PHE A 202 22.86 -9.87 6.25
CA PHE A 202 21.57 -9.73 5.58
C PHE A 202 20.87 -8.44 6.03
N GLY A 203 20.69 -7.50 5.11
CA GLY A 203 19.99 -6.25 5.36
C GLY A 203 18.47 -6.43 5.49
N GLY A 204 17.76 -5.36 5.88
CA GLY A 204 16.29 -5.39 6.05
C GLY A 204 15.52 -5.89 4.84
N SER A 205 16.02 -5.68 3.62
CA SER A 205 15.39 -6.19 2.38
C SER A 205 15.30 -7.73 2.38
N HIS A 206 16.36 -8.42 2.79
CA HIS A 206 16.36 -9.88 2.91
C HIS A 206 15.39 -10.38 3.98
N ASN A 207 15.39 -9.75 5.16
CA ASN A 207 14.48 -10.09 6.26
C ASN A 207 13.01 -9.94 5.85
N ARG A 208 12.68 -8.82 5.16
CA ARG A 208 11.34 -8.59 4.61
C ARG A 208 10.97 -9.65 3.59
N TYR A 209 11.86 -9.96 2.64
CA TYR A 209 11.64 -10.98 1.62
C TYR A 209 11.38 -12.36 2.23
N GLU A 210 12.24 -12.78 3.17
CA GLU A 210 12.14 -14.06 3.86
C GLU A 210 10.79 -14.22 4.58
N GLU A 211 10.43 -13.28 5.47
CA GLU A 211 9.19 -13.39 6.25
C GLU A 211 7.93 -13.22 5.39
N PHE A 212 7.93 -12.27 4.45
CA PHE A 212 6.79 -12.06 3.56
C PHE A 212 6.55 -13.28 2.66
N THR A 213 7.61 -13.86 2.10
CA THR A 213 7.52 -15.06 1.26
C THR A 213 7.11 -16.28 2.08
N ARG A 214 7.58 -16.40 3.33
CA ARG A 214 7.16 -17.46 4.26
C ARG A 214 5.64 -17.39 4.49
N LEU A 215 5.10 -16.22 4.85
CA LEU A 215 3.67 -16.00 5.04
C LEU A 215 2.86 -16.28 3.75
N LEU A 216 3.35 -15.84 2.60
CA LEU A 216 2.70 -16.13 1.32
C LEU A 216 2.66 -17.63 1.02
N ASN A 217 3.73 -18.36 1.31
CA ASN A 217 3.80 -19.81 1.07
C ASN A 217 2.95 -20.60 2.07
N ASP A 218 2.85 -20.14 3.33
CA ASP A 218 1.92 -20.73 4.31
C ASP A 218 0.46 -20.64 3.81
N LEU A 219 0.10 -19.56 3.11
CA LEU A 219 -1.22 -19.36 2.49
C LEU A 219 -1.40 -20.09 1.14
N ALA A 220 -0.38 -20.75 0.60
CA ALA A 220 -0.41 -21.26 -0.77
C ALA A 220 -1.54 -22.26 -1.03
N SER A 221 -1.82 -23.17 -0.07
CA SER A 221 -2.90 -24.16 -0.21
C SER A 221 -4.28 -23.52 -0.29
N ASP A 222 -4.51 -22.48 0.52
CA ASP A 222 -5.80 -21.81 0.63
C ASP A 222 -6.02 -20.84 -0.55
N LEU A 223 -4.94 -20.20 -1.01
CA LEU A 223 -4.97 -19.33 -2.18
C LEU A 223 -5.08 -20.09 -3.49
N LYS A 224 -4.59 -21.34 -3.55
CA LYS A 224 -4.58 -22.14 -4.78
C LYS A 224 -5.91 -22.19 -5.52
N PRO A 225 -7.04 -22.59 -4.92
CA PRO A 225 -8.32 -22.64 -5.62
C PRO A 225 -8.77 -21.26 -6.15
N LEU A 226 -8.45 -20.18 -5.44
CA LEU A 226 -8.78 -18.81 -5.86
C LEU A 226 -7.91 -18.34 -7.03
N ILE A 227 -6.62 -18.66 -7.00
CA ILE A 227 -5.69 -18.21 -8.04
C ILE A 227 -5.82 -19.05 -9.30
N ILE A 228 -5.99 -20.38 -9.24
CA ILE A 228 -6.06 -21.20 -10.45
C ILE A 228 -7.47 -21.29 -11.04
N GLN A 229 -8.51 -21.13 -10.22
CA GLN A 229 -9.91 -21.42 -10.55
C GLN A 229 -10.05 -22.81 -11.21
N PRO A 230 -10.06 -23.90 -10.42
CA PRO A 230 -9.96 -25.27 -10.97
C PRO A 230 -11.15 -25.67 -11.85
N GLU A 231 -12.32 -25.06 -11.64
CA GLU A 231 -13.55 -25.35 -12.36
C GLU A 231 -14.33 -24.05 -12.65
N PRO A 232 -15.06 -23.97 -13.78
CA PRO A 232 -15.98 -22.89 -14.04
C PRO A 232 -16.99 -22.70 -12.90
N GLY A 233 -17.26 -21.45 -12.53
CA GLY A 233 -18.20 -21.10 -11.46
C GLY A 233 -17.56 -20.95 -10.07
N LYS A 234 -16.33 -21.41 -9.84
CA LYS A 234 -15.57 -21.08 -8.62
C LYS A 234 -15.04 -19.64 -8.67
N PRO A 235 -14.87 -18.94 -7.53
CA PRO A 235 -14.29 -17.61 -7.54
C PRO A 235 -12.85 -17.61 -8.07
N LYS A 236 -12.54 -16.72 -9.01
CA LYS A 236 -11.19 -16.45 -9.49
C LYS A 236 -10.68 -15.12 -8.91
N LEU A 237 -9.51 -15.15 -8.29
CA LEU A 237 -8.76 -13.94 -7.96
C LEU A 237 -7.94 -13.49 -9.18
N THR A 238 -8.21 -12.30 -9.70
CA THR A 238 -7.56 -11.77 -10.92
C THR A 238 -6.30 -10.97 -10.65
N GLY A 239 -6.15 -10.39 -9.45
CA GLY A 239 -5.01 -9.56 -9.09
C GLY A 239 -5.24 -8.70 -7.85
N ILE A 240 -4.22 -7.91 -7.50
CA ILE A 240 -4.23 -6.89 -6.45
C ILE A 240 -3.95 -5.53 -7.08
N LYS A 241 -4.79 -4.55 -6.73
CA LYS A 241 -4.65 -3.14 -7.08
C LYS A 241 -4.45 -2.32 -5.82
N LEU A 242 -3.32 -1.63 -5.73
CA LEU A 242 -2.93 -0.79 -4.61
C LEU A 242 -3.21 0.69 -4.92
N TYR A 243 -3.75 1.40 -3.94
CA TYR A 243 -3.94 2.85 -3.96
C TYR A 243 -3.23 3.44 -2.75
N VAL A 244 -2.07 4.05 -2.95
CA VAL A 244 -1.19 4.46 -1.87
C VAL A 244 -1.17 5.97 -1.75
N TYR A 245 -1.42 6.48 -0.55
CA TYR A 245 -1.44 7.91 -0.25
C TYR A 245 -0.50 8.21 0.92
N GLY A 246 0.21 9.33 0.86
CA GLY A 246 1.05 9.76 1.97
C GLY A 246 1.23 11.28 2.06
N PHE A 247 1.42 11.79 3.28
CA PHE A 247 1.71 13.21 3.55
C PHE A 247 2.99 13.39 4.36
N SER A 248 3.86 14.36 4.01
CA SER A 248 5.10 14.66 4.74
C SER A 248 6.00 13.42 4.88
N ARG A 249 6.35 13.02 6.10
CA ARG A 249 7.06 11.75 6.35
C ARG A 249 6.25 10.51 6.00
N GLY A 250 4.92 10.59 6.03
CA GLY A 250 4.05 9.56 5.48
C GLY A 250 4.18 9.42 3.96
N ALA A 251 4.46 10.51 3.23
CA ALA A 251 4.75 10.42 1.80
C ALA A 251 6.13 9.76 1.54
N ALA A 252 7.13 10.01 2.39
CA ALA A 252 8.40 9.28 2.35
C ALA A 252 8.19 7.78 2.65
N ALA A 253 7.35 7.45 3.63
CA ALA A 253 6.97 6.07 3.94
C ALA A 253 6.23 5.41 2.77
N ALA A 254 5.36 6.14 2.07
CA ALA A 254 4.68 5.65 0.87
C ALA A 254 5.65 5.37 -0.30
N ARG A 255 6.64 6.24 -0.55
CA ARG A 255 7.71 5.99 -1.54
C ARG A 255 8.51 4.74 -1.17
N THR A 256 8.92 4.66 0.10
CA THR A 256 9.66 3.51 0.65
C THR A 256 8.86 2.22 0.55
N PHE A 257 7.56 2.25 0.84
CA PHE A 257 6.65 1.13 0.70
C PHE A 257 6.64 0.59 -0.74
N VAL A 258 6.51 1.47 -1.74
CA VAL A 258 6.50 1.05 -3.15
C VAL A 258 7.84 0.47 -3.56
N ARG A 259 8.96 1.04 -3.07
CA ARG A 259 10.30 0.48 -3.29
C ARG A 259 10.44 -0.91 -2.67
N TRP A 260 10.11 -1.06 -1.40
CA TRP A 260 10.21 -2.36 -0.72
C TRP A 260 9.25 -3.38 -1.30
N LEU A 261 8.05 -2.98 -1.74
CA LEU A 261 7.15 -3.87 -2.48
C LEU A 261 7.81 -4.40 -3.76
N SER A 262 8.52 -3.55 -4.51
CA SER A 262 9.23 -3.97 -5.73
C SER A 262 10.33 -5.01 -5.44
N GLU A 263 10.99 -4.91 -4.29
CA GLU A 263 12.00 -5.88 -3.82
C GLU A 263 11.41 -7.24 -3.43
N LEU A 264 10.09 -7.31 -3.18
CA LEU A 264 9.37 -8.57 -2.92
C LEU A 264 8.91 -9.26 -4.20
N LEU A 265 8.98 -8.58 -5.35
CA LEU A 265 8.60 -9.16 -6.64
C LEU A 265 9.72 -10.05 -7.17
N PRO A 266 9.40 -11.04 -8.03
CA PRO A 266 10.41 -11.88 -8.64
C PRO A 266 11.38 -11.06 -9.48
N PRO A 267 12.67 -11.44 -9.52
CA PRO A 267 13.63 -10.80 -10.40
C PRO A 267 13.27 -11.05 -11.87
N PRO A 268 13.82 -10.27 -12.81
CA PRO A 268 13.68 -10.55 -14.24
C PRO A 268 14.27 -11.92 -14.59
N ALA A 269 13.69 -12.60 -15.58
CA ALA A 269 14.14 -13.95 -15.96
C ALA A 269 15.49 -13.94 -16.71
N ALA A 270 15.79 -12.84 -17.40
CA ALA A 270 17.05 -12.58 -18.08
C ALA A 270 17.40 -11.09 -18.00
N GLU A 271 18.67 -10.76 -18.24
CA GLU A 271 19.15 -9.37 -18.33
C GLU A 271 18.40 -8.62 -19.44
N GLY A 272 17.88 -7.42 -19.14
CA GLY A 272 17.08 -6.61 -20.07
C GLY A 272 15.59 -6.95 -20.13
N GLU A 273 15.12 -8.03 -19.48
CA GLU A 273 13.69 -8.30 -19.34
C GLU A 273 13.09 -7.53 -18.14
N LYS A 274 11.79 -7.22 -18.22
CA LYS A 274 11.07 -6.62 -17.09
C LYS A 274 10.69 -7.69 -16.07
N PRO A 275 10.86 -7.45 -14.76
CA PRO A 275 10.42 -8.38 -13.73
C PRO A 275 8.90 -8.51 -13.77
N PRO A 276 8.37 -9.72 -13.55
CA PRO A 276 6.94 -9.92 -13.52
C PRO A 276 6.32 -9.18 -12.33
N GLN A 277 5.31 -8.36 -12.59
CA GLN A 277 4.55 -7.61 -11.58
C GLN A 277 3.54 -8.51 -10.87
N CYS A 278 4.04 -9.52 -10.16
CA CYS A 278 3.21 -10.49 -9.48
C CYS A 278 3.86 -10.98 -8.18
N LEU A 279 3.05 -11.26 -7.18
CA LEU A 279 3.47 -12.05 -6.04
C LEU A 279 3.55 -13.52 -6.45
N GLN A 280 4.60 -14.22 -6.00
CA GLN A 280 4.76 -15.66 -6.21
C GLN A 280 4.50 -16.43 -4.92
N THR A 281 3.62 -17.44 -5.01
CA THR A 281 3.31 -18.34 -3.88
C THR A 281 2.97 -19.72 -4.42
N GLY A 282 3.61 -20.78 -3.90
CA GLY A 282 3.32 -22.17 -4.30
C GLY A 282 3.39 -22.45 -5.81
N GLY A 283 4.27 -21.75 -6.55
CA GLY A 283 4.39 -21.84 -8.02
C GLY A 283 3.33 -21.05 -8.81
N MET A 284 2.41 -20.37 -8.12
CA MET A 284 1.37 -19.54 -8.72
C MET A 284 1.80 -18.07 -8.75
N ARG A 285 1.22 -17.31 -9.67
CA ARG A 285 1.48 -15.88 -9.83
C ARG A 285 0.18 -15.11 -9.62
N LEU A 286 0.24 -14.10 -8.76
CA LEU A 286 -0.86 -13.16 -8.54
C LEU A 286 -0.45 -11.75 -8.96
N PRO A 287 -1.00 -11.19 -10.03
CA PRO A 287 -0.64 -9.84 -10.48
C PRO A 287 -0.84 -8.79 -9.38
N VAL A 288 0.09 -7.85 -9.27
CA VAL A 288 0.01 -6.72 -8.33
C VAL A 288 0.40 -5.43 -9.04
N SER A 289 -0.30 -4.34 -8.73
CA SER A 289 -0.04 -3.02 -9.30
C SER A 289 -0.35 -1.92 -8.31
N VAL A 290 0.36 -0.80 -8.40
CA VAL A 290 0.03 0.48 -7.75
C VAL A 290 -0.73 1.33 -8.75
N GLU A 291 -2.06 1.26 -8.69
CA GLU A 291 -2.95 1.99 -9.60
C GLU A 291 -2.88 3.51 -9.40
N PHE A 292 -2.61 3.94 -8.16
CA PHE A 292 -2.43 5.34 -7.84
C PHE A 292 -1.46 5.53 -6.67
N LEU A 293 -0.48 6.43 -6.84
CA LEU A 293 0.41 6.91 -5.78
C LEU A 293 0.21 8.42 -5.58
N GLY A 294 -0.45 8.81 -4.48
CA GLY A 294 -0.75 10.20 -4.14
C GLY A 294 0.13 10.73 -3.01
N LEU A 295 1.13 11.55 -3.33
CA LEU A 295 2.10 12.09 -2.38
C LEU A 295 1.86 13.58 -2.11
N LEU A 296 1.80 13.94 -0.84
CA LEU A 296 1.63 15.32 -0.41
C LEU A 296 2.89 15.78 0.33
N ASP A 297 3.68 16.65 -0.30
CA ASP A 297 4.81 17.38 0.30
C ASP A 297 5.82 16.46 1.00
N THR A 298 6.52 15.62 0.22
CA THR A 298 7.40 14.58 0.76
C THR A 298 8.55 15.17 1.59
N VAL A 299 8.70 14.72 2.83
CA VAL A 299 9.83 15.08 3.71
C VAL A 299 10.52 13.79 4.16
N ALA A 300 11.74 13.57 3.69
CA ALA A 300 12.54 12.38 4.02
C ALA A 300 13.55 12.62 5.16
N SER A 301 13.68 13.86 5.65
CA SER A 301 14.75 14.25 6.56
C SER A 301 14.43 14.03 8.05
N VAL A 302 15.46 13.66 8.81
CA VAL A 302 15.49 13.71 10.27
C VAL A 302 15.63 15.15 10.74
N GLY A 303 14.92 15.52 11.80
CA GLY A 303 14.99 16.87 12.38
C GLY A 303 16.36 17.24 12.98
N VAL A 304 17.29 16.27 13.02
CA VAL A 304 18.66 16.41 13.54
C VAL A 304 19.73 16.56 12.46
N ALA A 305 19.35 16.61 11.18
CA ALA A 305 20.29 16.71 10.05
C ALA A 305 21.28 17.89 10.16
N HIS A 306 20.88 18.98 10.84
CA HIS A 306 21.76 20.14 11.06
C HIS A 306 22.65 20.05 12.31
N VAL A 307 22.49 19.01 13.15
CA VAL A 307 23.15 18.91 14.46
C VAL A 307 24.26 17.85 14.48
N VAL A 308 24.26 16.90 13.55
CA VAL A 308 25.28 15.85 13.44
C VAL A 308 25.84 15.80 12.01
N PRO A 309 27.06 16.32 11.75
CA PRO A 309 27.62 16.50 10.39
C PRO A 309 27.97 15.21 9.63
N VAL A 310 27.61 14.03 10.15
CA VAL A 310 28.04 12.71 9.64
C VAL A 310 26.86 11.83 9.23
N ALA A 311 25.63 12.30 9.38
CA ALA A 311 24.45 11.61 8.87
C ALA A 311 23.95 12.35 7.63
N ASP A 312 23.94 11.66 6.47
CA ASP A 312 23.01 12.06 5.41
C ASP A 312 21.65 12.17 6.08
N GLY A 313 21.10 13.38 6.10
CA GLY A 313 20.06 13.80 7.04
C GLY A 313 18.72 13.13 6.86
N HIS A 314 18.67 11.93 6.29
CA HIS A 314 17.51 11.10 6.04
C HIS A 314 17.35 10.03 7.13
N MET A 315 16.16 9.44 7.15
CA MET A 315 15.87 8.33 8.05
C MET A 315 16.50 7.07 7.48
N SER A 316 17.00 6.17 8.33
CA SER A 316 17.68 4.94 7.89
C SER A 316 16.85 4.08 6.92
N TRP A 317 15.51 4.12 7.02
CA TRP A 317 14.60 3.45 6.08
C TRP A 317 14.30 4.28 4.81
N ALA A 318 14.51 5.59 4.84
CA ALA A 318 14.34 6.52 3.72
C ALA A 318 15.60 6.63 2.85
N ASP A 319 16.76 6.24 3.38
CA ASP A 319 18.04 6.21 2.67
C ASP A 319 17.95 5.30 1.44
N GLY A 320 18.15 5.87 0.26
CA GLY A 320 18.10 5.15 -1.02
C GLY A 320 16.72 4.66 -1.46
N THR A 321 15.64 5.01 -0.76
CA THR A 321 14.27 4.51 -1.06
C THR A 321 13.30 5.61 -1.47
N MET A 322 13.76 6.86 -1.51
CA MET A 322 12.96 7.97 -2.04
C MET A 322 12.81 7.88 -3.55
N GLU A 323 13.84 7.45 -4.29
CA GLU A 323 13.68 7.20 -5.72
C GLU A 323 12.65 6.07 -5.93
N LEU A 324 11.63 6.33 -6.75
CA LEU A 324 10.63 5.33 -7.06
C LEU A 324 11.25 4.26 -7.98
N PRO A 325 10.73 3.02 -7.97
CA PRO A 325 11.16 2.00 -8.93
C PRO A 325 11.11 2.56 -10.35
N ASP A 326 12.21 2.46 -11.08
CA ASP A 326 12.37 3.03 -12.40
C ASP A 326 11.44 2.33 -13.41
N ASP A 327 10.94 3.07 -14.39
CA ASP A 327 10.03 2.54 -15.41
C ASP A 327 10.74 1.63 -16.44
N GLU A 328 12.07 1.72 -16.55
CA GLU A 328 12.87 0.83 -17.40
C GLU A 328 12.79 -0.61 -16.86
N THR A 329 13.09 -0.77 -15.57
CA THR A 329 13.06 -2.04 -14.85
C THR A 329 11.63 -2.41 -14.50
N TYR A 330 10.92 -1.60 -13.71
CA TYR A 330 9.61 -1.93 -13.14
C TYR A 330 8.42 -1.35 -13.91
N GLY A 331 8.60 -0.97 -15.18
CA GLY A 331 7.62 -0.27 -15.98
C GLY A 331 6.22 -0.87 -15.93
N GLY A 332 5.26 -0.07 -15.45
CA GLY A 332 3.87 -0.47 -15.26
C GLY A 332 3.53 -0.91 -13.84
N LEU A 333 4.48 -1.01 -12.90
CA LEU A 333 4.16 -1.28 -11.50
C LEU A 333 3.32 -0.12 -10.94
N ILE A 334 3.73 1.12 -11.21
CA ILE A 334 2.99 2.33 -10.87
C ILE A 334 2.24 2.81 -12.13
N LYS A 335 0.91 2.86 -12.09
CA LYS A 335 0.10 3.30 -13.24
C LYS A 335 -0.07 4.81 -13.32
N LYS A 336 -0.24 5.45 -12.15
CA LYS A 336 -0.45 6.89 -12.03
C LYS A 336 0.17 7.40 -10.74
N MET A 337 0.82 8.55 -10.81
CA MET A 337 1.38 9.25 -9.67
C MET A 337 0.95 10.71 -9.69
N CYS A 338 0.66 11.24 -8.52
CA CYS A 338 0.52 12.68 -8.30
C CYS A 338 1.34 13.06 -7.07
N SER A 339 2.19 14.07 -7.20
CA SER A 339 2.98 14.60 -6.08
C SER A 339 2.81 16.11 -6.00
N SER A 340 2.51 16.62 -4.82
CA SER A 340 2.63 18.05 -4.50
C SER A 340 3.91 18.29 -3.71
N GLY A 341 4.54 19.45 -3.90
CA GLY A 341 5.83 19.80 -3.27
C GLY A 341 6.96 19.92 -4.29
N LEU A 342 8.06 20.56 -3.88
CA LEU A 342 9.28 20.63 -4.68
C LEU A 342 9.80 19.20 -4.92
N ARG A 343 10.27 18.91 -6.15
CA ARG A 343 10.95 17.65 -6.45
C ARG A 343 12.13 17.51 -5.47
N ALA A 344 12.07 16.51 -4.59
CA ALA A 344 13.20 16.07 -3.76
C ALA A 344 14.13 15.20 -4.59
#